data_AF-A0A849FTW8-F1
#
_entry.id   AF-A0A849FTW8-F1
#
_cell.length_a   1.000
_cell.length_b   1.000
_cell.length_c   1.000
_cell.angle_alpha   90.00
_cell.angle_beta   90.00
_cell.angle_gamma   90.00
#
_symmetry.space_group_name_H-M   'P 1'
#
loop_
_entity.id
_entity.type
_entity.pdbx_description
1 polymer ?
#
loop_
_entity_poly.entity_id
_entity_poly.type
_entity_poly.pdbx_seq_one_letter_code
_entity_poly.pdbx_strand_id
1 'polypeptide(L)'
;MFRTILKPFLLLVLSVSLSFWSIDLKATHLVGGSLNYEYIGENPDGTYRYRIYSVTYTDVGATSNFDDPEDEIPIAVYENELADPDADKILVTQFNMPLIAINTVTLAGLPDGCEVGNDIQIERGDYEILIDLPLNFDGYWLYYDRCCRNDAVVNLAPQQGVGFSTYIPSALIDNSSPFFNVDPVPFLCAGDT
;
A
#
# COMPACT_ATOMS: atom_id res chain seq x y z
N MET A 1 20.46 -36.14 40.50
CA MET A 1 19.93 -36.89 39.34
C MET A 1 18.64 -36.30 38.76
N PHE A 2 17.75 -35.70 39.55
CA PHE A 2 16.47 -35.13 39.05
C PHE A 2 16.60 -33.81 38.25
N ARG A 3 17.57 -32.93 38.54
CA ARG A 3 17.71 -31.63 37.85
C ARG A 3 18.19 -31.74 36.39
N THR A 4 18.82 -32.85 36.01
CA THR A 4 19.36 -33.09 34.66
C THR A 4 18.31 -33.55 33.65
N ILE A 5 17.17 -34.08 34.10
CA ILE A 5 16.07 -34.57 33.24
C ILE A 5 15.00 -33.49 33.01
N LEU A 6 14.88 -32.51 33.93
CA LEU A 6 13.86 -31.47 33.84
C LEU A 6 14.09 -30.48 32.68
N LYS A 7 15.36 -30.17 32.36
CA LYS A 7 15.72 -29.27 31.25
C LYS A 7 15.35 -29.81 29.85
N PRO A 8 15.70 -31.05 29.47
CA PRO A 8 15.31 -31.59 28.16
C PRO A 8 13.79 -31.79 28.06
N PHE A 9 13.11 -32.11 29.17
CA PHE A 9 11.64 -32.19 29.20
C PHE A 9 10.99 -30.82 28.97
N LEU A 10 11.48 -29.76 29.62
CA LEU A 10 10.98 -28.40 29.42
C LEU A 10 11.24 -27.91 27.99
N LEU A 11 12.40 -28.23 27.40
CA LEU A 11 12.71 -27.89 26.01
C LEU A 11 11.81 -28.63 25.02
N LEU A 12 11.49 -29.91 25.28
CA LEU A 12 10.55 -30.69 24.47
C LEU A 12 9.12 -30.13 24.55
N VAL A 13 8.66 -29.77 25.74
CA VAL A 13 7.33 -29.15 25.93
C VAL A 13 7.26 -27.80 25.22
N LEU A 14 8.32 -27.00 25.31
CA LEU A 14 8.41 -25.70 24.61
C LEU A 14 8.45 -25.87 23.09
N SER A 15 9.21 -26.84 22.56
CA SER A 15 9.25 -27.10 21.10
C SER A 15 7.90 -27.59 20.57
N VAL A 16 7.21 -28.44 21.33
CA VAL A 16 5.86 -28.91 20.97
C VAL A 16 4.86 -27.76 21.04
N SER A 17 4.90 -26.90 22.06
CA SER A 17 3.97 -25.76 22.15
C SER A 17 4.17 -24.72 21.06
N LEU A 18 5.41 -24.46 20.60
CA LEU A 18 5.65 -23.54 19.49
C LEU A 18 5.20 -24.12 18.13
N SER A 19 5.07 -25.44 18.01
CA SER A 19 4.64 -26.09 16.76
C SER A 19 3.11 -26.02 16.53
N PHE A 20 2.34 -25.63 17.53
CA PHE A 20 0.88 -25.45 17.44
C PHE A 20 0.44 -24.00 17.16
N TRP A 21 1.40 -23.08 17.01
CA TRP A 21 1.14 -21.69 16.64
C TRP A 21 1.47 -21.50 15.16
N SER A 22 0.67 -22.13 14.31
CA SER A 22 0.63 -21.76 12.89
C SER A 22 -0.16 -20.45 12.80
N ILE A 23 0.54 -19.32 12.72
CA ILE A 23 -0.07 -18.09 12.24
C ILE A 23 -0.26 -18.24 10.74
N ASP A 24 -1.50 -18.17 10.27
CA ASP A 24 -1.79 -18.03 8.85
C ASP A 24 -1.24 -16.66 8.41
N LEU A 25 -0.08 -16.66 7.77
CA LEU A 25 0.44 -15.50 7.06
C LEU A 25 -0.35 -15.38 5.76
N LYS A 26 -1.49 -14.69 5.83
CA LYS A 26 -2.31 -14.36 4.66
C LYS A 26 -1.56 -13.35 3.80
N ALA A 27 -1.13 -13.78 2.62
CA ALA A 27 -0.43 -12.92 1.68
C ALA A 27 -1.45 -12.29 0.69
N THR A 28 -1.57 -10.96 0.68
CA THR A 28 -2.68 -10.18 0.05
C THR A 28 -2.57 -10.07 -1.48
N HIS A 29 -3.54 -9.51 -2.21
CA HIS A 29 -3.28 -9.06 -3.59
C HIS A 29 -3.83 -7.66 -3.84
N LEU A 30 -2.96 -6.66 -3.62
CA LEU A 30 -3.06 -5.37 -4.29
C LEU A 30 -2.36 -5.51 -5.64
N VAL A 31 -3.15 -5.53 -6.71
CA VAL A 31 -2.72 -5.62 -8.11
C VAL A 31 -1.90 -4.38 -8.51
N GLY A 32 -2.31 -3.23 -7.99
CA GLY A 32 -1.68 -1.94 -8.25
C GLY A 32 -2.45 -0.82 -7.56
N GLY A 33 -2.03 0.40 -7.81
CA GLY A 33 -2.63 1.56 -7.18
C GLY A 33 -1.89 2.84 -7.53
N SER A 34 -2.30 3.94 -6.91
CA SER A 34 -1.63 5.23 -7.01
C SER A 34 -1.82 6.02 -5.73
N LEU A 35 -0.84 6.88 -5.41
CA LEU A 35 -0.90 7.81 -4.28
C LEU A 35 -0.63 9.22 -4.81
N ASN A 36 -1.59 10.12 -4.58
CA ASN A 36 -1.63 11.44 -5.18
C ASN A 36 -1.94 12.49 -4.11
N TYR A 37 -1.62 13.76 -4.41
CA TYR A 37 -2.00 14.88 -3.57
C TYR A 37 -2.38 16.10 -4.41
N GLU A 38 -3.26 16.92 -3.85
CA GLU A 38 -3.67 18.22 -4.35
C GLU A 38 -3.42 19.28 -3.27
N TYR A 39 -2.72 20.35 -3.62
CA TYR A 39 -2.55 21.51 -2.75
C TYR A 39 -3.83 22.36 -2.75
N ILE A 40 -4.37 22.62 -1.57
CA ILE A 40 -5.64 23.35 -1.40
C ILE A 40 -5.38 24.80 -1.01
N GLY A 41 -4.37 25.07 -0.17
CA GLY A 41 -4.02 26.42 0.26
C GLY A 41 -3.44 26.51 1.67
N GLU A 42 -3.08 27.72 2.07
CA GLU A 42 -2.62 28.06 3.42
C GLU A 42 -3.79 28.30 4.38
N ASN A 43 -3.73 27.73 5.58
CA ASN A 43 -4.66 27.95 6.67
C ASN A 43 -4.27 29.19 7.49
N PRO A 44 -5.21 29.82 8.23
CA PRO A 44 -4.91 31.00 9.05
C PRO A 44 -3.86 30.80 10.16
N ASP A 45 -3.57 29.56 10.53
CA ASP A 45 -2.57 29.18 11.53
C ASP A 45 -1.15 28.97 10.95
N GLY A 46 -0.98 29.18 9.63
CA GLY A 46 0.28 29.01 8.91
C GLY A 46 0.60 27.56 8.52
N THR A 47 -0.36 26.63 8.69
CA THR A 47 -0.28 25.29 8.10
C THR A 47 -0.79 25.30 6.65
N TYR A 48 -0.46 24.26 5.89
CA TYR A 48 -0.82 24.12 4.49
C TYR A 48 -1.70 22.89 4.32
N ARG A 49 -2.85 23.08 3.68
CA ARG A 49 -3.86 22.06 3.47
C ARG A 49 -3.63 21.31 2.17
N TYR A 50 -3.70 19.99 2.26
CA TYR A 50 -3.60 19.07 1.13
C TYR A 50 -4.77 18.10 1.15
N ARG A 51 -5.32 17.81 -0.04
CA ARG A 51 -6.15 16.62 -0.26
C ARG A 51 -5.25 15.49 -0.71
N ILE A 52 -5.22 14.40 0.04
CA ILE A 52 -4.53 13.18 -0.34
C ILE A 52 -5.57 12.23 -0.93
N TYR A 53 -5.27 11.67 -2.09
CA TYR A 53 -6.12 10.72 -2.78
C TYR A 53 -5.32 9.49 -3.19
N SER A 54 -5.82 8.32 -2.82
CA SER A 54 -5.20 7.04 -3.16
C SER A 54 -6.20 6.12 -3.82
N VAL A 55 -5.72 5.32 -4.77
CA VAL A 55 -6.49 4.26 -5.41
C VAL A 55 -5.78 2.95 -5.19
N THR A 56 -6.50 1.92 -4.79
CA THR A 56 -6.01 0.54 -4.74
C THR A 56 -6.81 -0.32 -5.70
N TYR A 57 -6.15 -1.25 -6.37
CA TYR A 57 -6.78 -2.32 -7.15
C TYR A 57 -6.54 -3.61 -6.40
N THR A 58 -7.58 -4.17 -5.79
CA THR A 58 -7.53 -5.39 -4.99
C THR A 58 -8.17 -6.53 -5.77
N ASP A 59 -7.46 -7.64 -5.89
CA ASP A 59 -8.06 -8.87 -6.41
C ASP A 59 -8.93 -9.48 -5.31
N VAL A 60 -10.17 -9.79 -5.65
CA VAL A 60 -11.20 -10.38 -4.77
C VAL A 60 -11.69 -11.71 -5.32
N GLY A 61 -10.96 -12.31 -6.26
CA GLY A 61 -11.28 -13.62 -6.84
C GLY A 61 -11.17 -14.76 -5.82
N ALA A 62 -11.58 -15.96 -6.23
CA ALA A 62 -11.65 -17.13 -5.34
C ALA A 62 -10.31 -17.56 -4.70
N THR A 63 -9.19 -17.12 -5.27
CA THR A 63 -7.83 -17.36 -4.75
C THR A 63 -7.29 -16.18 -3.94
N SER A 64 -8.08 -15.10 -3.78
CA SER A 64 -7.72 -13.96 -2.97
C SER A 64 -7.84 -14.27 -1.49
N ASN A 65 -7.05 -13.54 -0.70
CA ASN A 65 -7.12 -13.54 0.75
C ASN A 65 -7.97 -12.39 1.32
N PHE A 66 -8.56 -11.55 0.43
CA PHE A 66 -9.42 -10.42 0.75
C PHE A 66 -10.69 -10.51 -0.08
N ASP A 67 -11.81 -10.21 0.57
CA ASP A 67 -13.12 -10.19 -0.09
C ASP A 67 -13.41 -8.81 -0.71
N ASP A 68 -12.79 -7.73 -0.19
CA ASP A 68 -12.99 -6.33 -0.60
C ASP A 68 -11.74 -5.47 -0.28
N PRO A 69 -11.61 -4.24 -0.83
CA PRO A 69 -10.65 -3.22 -0.37
C PRO A 69 -10.78 -2.89 1.13
N GLU A 70 -9.70 -2.49 1.79
CA GLU A 70 -9.73 -2.12 3.22
C GLU A 70 -10.58 -0.87 3.48
N ASP A 71 -11.28 -0.82 4.62
CA ASP A 71 -12.06 0.36 5.05
C ASP A 71 -11.20 1.62 5.27
N GLU A 72 -9.93 1.44 5.66
CA GLU A 72 -8.97 2.52 5.84
C GLU A 72 -7.55 2.05 5.45
N ILE A 73 -6.74 2.94 4.87
CA ILE A 73 -5.32 2.69 4.59
C ILE A 73 -4.42 3.66 5.38
N PRO A 74 -3.30 3.18 5.96
CA PRO A 74 -2.35 4.05 6.65
C PRO A 74 -1.46 4.80 5.66
N ILE A 75 -1.41 6.13 5.76
CA ILE A 75 -0.42 6.97 5.06
C ILE A 75 0.55 7.56 6.07
N ALA A 76 1.83 7.29 5.87
CA ALA A 76 2.91 7.90 6.62
C ALA A 76 3.43 9.16 5.92
N VAL A 77 3.71 10.21 6.69
CA VAL A 77 4.28 11.47 6.21
C VAL A 77 5.67 11.63 6.80
N TYR A 78 6.67 11.76 5.93
CA TYR A 78 8.06 11.94 6.31
C TYR A 78 8.58 13.31 5.86
N GLU A 79 9.46 13.92 6.64
CA GLU A 79 10.18 15.11 6.20
C GLU A 79 11.18 14.74 5.09
N ASN A 80 11.29 15.63 4.10
CA ASN A 80 12.42 15.60 3.20
C ASN A 80 13.59 16.39 3.80
N GLU A 81 14.81 16.00 3.46
CA GLU A 81 16.04 16.67 3.87
C GLU A 81 16.94 16.77 2.63
N LEU A 82 17.01 17.97 2.04
CA LEU A 82 17.75 18.18 0.79
C LEU A 82 19.27 18.15 1.00
N ALA A 83 19.76 18.44 2.21
CA ALA A 83 21.20 18.43 2.49
C ALA A 83 21.75 17.00 2.61
N ASP A 84 20.91 16.02 2.94
CA ASP A 84 21.27 14.60 3.03
C ASP A 84 20.16 13.70 2.47
N PRO A 85 20.08 13.54 1.14
CA PRO A 85 19.02 12.76 0.49
C PRO A 85 19.07 11.28 0.86
N ASP A 86 20.24 10.77 1.27
CA ASP A 86 20.46 9.36 1.62
C ASP A 86 20.18 9.05 3.10
N ALA A 87 19.94 10.07 3.94
CA ALA A 87 19.60 9.88 5.35
C ALA A 87 18.25 9.19 5.55
N ASP A 88 18.14 8.48 6.66
CA ASP A 88 16.88 7.95 7.18
C ASP A 88 15.87 9.09 7.33
N LYS A 89 14.69 8.92 6.72
CA LYS A 89 13.65 9.94 6.72
C LYS A 89 12.93 9.97 8.07
N ILE A 90 12.63 11.16 8.56
CA ILE A 90 11.98 11.36 9.86
C ILE A 90 10.47 11.28 9.67
N LEU A 91 9.82 10.34 10.36
CA LEU A 91 8.36 10.25 10.40
C LEU A 91 7.79 11.44 11.19
N VAL A 92 6.95 12.23 10.53
CA VAL A 92 6.24 13.36 11.12
C VAL A 92 4.96 12.89 11.79
N THR A 93 4.15 12.15 11.02
CA THR A 93 2.82 11.72 11.42
C THR A 93 2.34 10.58 10.52
N GLN A 94 1.27 9.92 10.94
CA GLN A 94 0.56 8.91 10.16
C GLN A 94 -0.94 9.17 10.26
N PHE A 95 -1.65 9.02 9.15
CA PHE A 95 -3.09 9.16 9.07
C PHE A 95 -3.72 7.87 8.56
N ASN A 96 -4.95 7.59 8.98
CA ASN A 96 -5.79 6.58 8.36
C ASN A 96 -6.69 7.26 7.34
N MET A 97 -6.49 6.96 6.06
CA MET A 97 -7.30 7.49 4.97
C MET A 97 -8.52 6.58 4.77
N PRO A 98 -9.74 7.08 4.91
CA PRO A 98 -10.95 6.27 4.76
C PRO A 98 -11.24 5.93 3.30
N LEU A 99 -11.82 4.75 3.10
CA LEU A 99 -12.41 4.33 1.84
C LEU A 99 -13.68 5.15 1.57
N ILE A 100 -13.76 5.77 0.40
CA ILE A 100 -14.89 6.61 -0.02
C ILE A 100 -15.73 5.97 -1.11
N ALA A 101 -15.17 5.05 -1.89
CA ALA A 101 -15.90 4.30 -2.91
C ALA A 101 -15.24 2.96 -3.24
N ILE A 102 -16.07 2.00 -3.66
CA ILE A 102 -15.64 0.73 -4.24
C ILE A 102 -16.27 0.59 -5.62
N ASN A 103 -15.48 0.20 -6.62
CA ASN A 103 -15.96 -0.08 -7.96
C ASN A 103 -15.35 -1.37 -8.52
N THR A 104 -16.16 -2.25 -9.11
CA THR A 104 -15.64 -3.42 -9.84
C THR A 104 -14.95 -2.95 -11.13
N VAL A 105 -13.70 -3.37 -11.32
CA VAL A 105 -12.95 -3.09 -12.56
C VAL A 105 -13.35 -4.09 -13.62
N THR A 106 -13.90 -3.59 -14.72
CA THR A 106 -14.18 -4.43 -15.89
C THR A 106 -12.94 -4.57 -16.76
N LEU A 107 -12.53 -5.81 -17.04
CA LEU A 107 -11.47 -6.12 -18.01
C LEU A 107 -11.98 -5.96 -19.44
N ALA A 108 -12.25 -4.71 -19.85
CA ALA A 108 -12.63 -4.38 -21.22
C ALA A 108 -11.41 -3.90 -22.00
N GLY A 109 -11.27 -4.32 -23.26
CA GLY A 109 -10.24 -3.81 -24.16
C GLY A 109 -8.91 -4.56 -24.15
N LEU A 110 -8.87 -5.81 -23.67
CA LEU A 110 -7.69 -6.66 -23.87
C LEU A 110 -7.45 -6.91 -25.37
N PRO A 111 -6.21 -6.78 -25.87
CA PRO A 111 -5.90 -7.03 -27.27
C PRO A 111 -6.13 -8.50 -27.65
N ASP A 112 -6.40 -8.75 -28.94
CA ASP A 112 -6.62 -10.09 -29.48
C ASP A 112 -5.45 -11.03 -29.12
N GLY A 113 -5.76 -12.18 -28.51
CA GLY A 113 -4.76 -13.15 -28.06
C GLY A 113 -4.20 -12.90 -26.66
N CYS A 114 -4.69 -11.90 -25.93
CA CYS A 114 -4.42 -11.76 -24.51
C CYS A 114 -5.33 -12.68 -23.68
N GLU A 115 -4.94 -13.95 -23.58
CA GLU A 115 -5.61 -14.91 -22.72
C GLU A 115 -5.27 -14.63 -21.25
N VAL A 116 -6.16 -13.91 -20.58
CA VAL A 116 -6.16 -13.80 -19.11
C VAL A 116 -7.09 -14.86 -18.52
N GLY A 117 -6.79 -15.33 -17.31
CA GLY A 117 -7.62 -16.35 -16.65
C GLY A 117 -9.08 -15.90 -16.48
N ASN A 118 -10.02 -16.85 -16.52
CA ASN A 118 -11.47 -16.52 -16.50
C ASN A 118 -12.00 -16.10 -15.12
N ASP A 119 -11.19 -16.20 -14.06
CA ASP A 119 -11.61 -15.99 -12.66
C ASP A 119 -10.98 -14.74 -12.02
N ILE A 120 -10.56 -13.76 -12.82
CA ILE A 120 -10.02 -12.50 -12.31
C ILE A 120 -11.17 -11.58 -11.90
N GLN A 121 -11.21 -11.22 -10.62
CA GLN A 121 -12.15 -10.22 -10.08
C GLN A 121 -11.33 -9.15 -9.37
N ILE A 122 -11.41 -7.91 -9.84
CA ILE A 122 -10.63 -6.80 -9.29
C ILE A 122 -11.59 -5.70 -8.88
N GLU A 123 -11.41 -5.22 -7.67
CA GLU A 123 -12.10 -4.06 -7.13
C GLU A 123 -11.15 -2.89 -6.96
N ARG A 124 -11.63 -1.72 -7.35
CA ARG A 124 -11.01 -0.43 -7.14
C ARG A 124 -11.53 0.14 -5.83
N GLY A 125 -10.63 0.37 -4.88
CA GLY A 125 -10.89 1.16 -3.68
C GLY A 125 -10.38 2.58 -3.84
N ASP A 126 -11.25 3.57 -3.69
CA ASP A 126 -10.90 4.99 -3.70
C ASP A 126 -10.85 5.52 -2.27
N TYR A 127 -9.77 6.21 -1.92
CA TYR A 127 -9.52 6.75 -0.58
C TYR A 127 -9.23 8.24 -0.65
N GLU A 128 -9.76 9.02 0.29
CA GLU A 128 -9.49 10.46 0.36
C GLU A 128 -9.39 10.96 1.81
N ILE A 129 -8.43 11.85 2.07
CA ILE A 129 -8.35 12.60 3.33
C ILE A 129 -7.83 14.01 3.10
N LEU A 130 -8.30 14.97 3.91
CA LEU A 130 -7.71 16.30 4.03
C LEU A 130 -6.75 16.33 5.22
N ILE A 131 -5.52 16.78 4.98
CA ILE A 131 -4.49 16.93 6.02
C ILE A 131 -3.92 18.34 6.01
N ASP A 132 -3.47 18.80 7.18
CA ASP A 132 -2.79 20.07 7.36
C ASP A 132 -1.35 19.80 7.81
N LEU A 133 -0.37 20.28 7.06
CA LEU A 133 1.06 20.10 7.34
C LEU A 133 1.73 21.45 7.64
N PRO A 134 2.70 21.51 8.57
CA PRO A 134 3.44 22.75 8.82
C PRO A 134 4.33 23.14 7.63
N LEU A 135 4.84 24.37 7.62
CA LEU A 135 5.81 24.80 6.61
C LEU A 135 7.07 23.94 6.67
N ASN A 136 7.41 23.31 5.55
CA ASN A 136 8.71 22.68 5.33
C ASN A 136 9.30 23.21 4.00
N PHE A 137 10.55 23.70 4.05
CA PHE A 137 11.25 24.26 2.90
C PHE A 137 11.79 23.20 1.95
N ASP A 138 11.92 21.97 2.44
CA ASP A 138 12.42 20.81 1.71
C ASP A 138 11.27 19.88 1.28
N GLY A 139 10.06 20.03 1.83
CA GLY A 139 8.89 19.26 1.45
C GLY A 139 8.68 17.98 2.28
N TYR A 140 7.73 17.16 1.84
CA TYR A 140 7.31 15.93 2.51
C TYR A 140 7.22 14.74 1.55
N TRP A 141 7.56 13.56 2.05
CA TRP A 141 7.25 12.29 1.40
C TRP A 141 6.00 11.68 2.01
N LEU A 142 5.03 11.37 1.16
CA LEU A 142 3.94 10.47 1.53
C LEU A 142 4.34 9.05 1.17
N TYR A 143 4.05 8.11 2.06
CA TYR A 143 4.34 6.70 1.84
C TYR A 143 3.19 5.82 2.34
N TYR A 144 2.82 4.86 1.51
CA TYR A 144 1.91 3.78 1.86
C TYR A 144 2.50 2.49 1.33
N ASP A 145 2.60 1.49 2.19
CA ASP A 145 2.89 0.13 1.76
C ASP A 145 1.79 -0.82 2.20
N ARG A 146 1.54 -1.79 1.34
CA ARG A 146 0.75 -2.97 1.67
C ARG A 146 1.67 -4.16 1.64
N CYS A 147 1.68 -4.88 2.75
CA CYS A 147 2.43 -6.11 2.78
C CYS A 147 1.75 -7.15 1.89
N CYS A 148 2.60 -7.99 1.33
CA CYS A 148 2.29 -9.28 0.76
C CYS A 148 1.48 -9.28 -0.56
N ARG A 149 2.07 -9.87 -1.59
CA ARG A 149 1.43 -10.37 -2.81
C ARG A 149 0.89 -11.77 -2.60
N ASN A 150 -0.02 -12.23 -3.46
CA ASN A 150 -0.64 -13.56 -3.32
C ASN A 150 0.37 -14.68 -3.63
N ASP A 151 0.03 -15.89 -3.20
CA ASP A 151 0.82 -17.10 -3.48
C ASP A 151 0.74 -17.54 -4.95
N ALA A 152 -0.14 -16.94 -5.76
CA ALA A 152 -0.21 -17.20 -7.20
C ALA A 152 0.95 -16.56 -7.98
N VAL A 153 1.66 -15.59 -7.38
CA VAL A 153 2.91 -15.04 -7.94
C VAL A 153 4.05 -16.02 -7.74
N VAL A 154 4.23 -16.93 -8.71
CA VAL A 154 5.24 -18.00 -8.65
C VAL A 154 6.68 -17.57 -8.99
N ASN A 155 6.88 -16.33 -9.46
CA ASN A 155 8.17 -15.83 -9.94
C ASN A 155 8.89 -14.88 -8.96
N LEU A 156 8.32 -14.62 -7.79
CA LEU A 156 8.94 -13.81 -6.73
C LEU A 156 9.12 -14.66 -5.47
N ALA A 157 10.04 -14.23 -4.59
CA ALA A 157 10.13 -14.82 -3.25
C ALA A 157 8.82 -14.54 -2.47
N PRO A 158 8.41 -15.40 -1.51
CA PRO A 158 7.24 -15.14 -0.70
C PRO A 158 7.36 -13.84 0.12
N GLN A 159 6.23 -13.22 0.49
CA GLN A 159 6.12 -12.00 1.32
C GLN A 159 6.65 -10.71 0.67
N GLN A 160 6.60 -10.57 -0.65
CA GLN A 160 6.86 -9.27 -1.29
C GLN A 160 5.65 -8.34 -1.12
N GLY A 161 5.88 -7.08 -0.77
CA GLY A 161 4.83 -6.05 -0.70
C GLY A 161 4.76 -5.17 -1.93
N VAL A 162 4.00 -4.10 -1.81
CA VAL A 162 3.92 -2.98 -2.76
C VAL A 162 3.95 -1.69 -1.97
N GLY A 163 4.73 -0.72 -2.46
CA GLY A 163 4.85 0.60 -1.86
C GLY A 163 4.50 1.68 -2.88
N PHE A 164 3.74 2.67 -2.44
CA PHE A 164 3.42 3.88 -3.18
C PHE A 164 4.02 5.06 -2.44
N SER A 165 4.70 5.92 -3.18
CA SER A 165 5.23 7.16 -2.64
C SER A 165 4.92 8.32 -3.57
N THR A 166 4.75 9.49 -2.98
CA THR A 166 4.68 10.75 -3.71
C THR A 166 5.32 11.85 -2.88
N TYR A 167 5.91 12.82 -3.56
CA TYR A 167 6.65 13.91 -2.94
C TYR A 167 5.87 15.22 -3.08
N ILE A 168 5.60 15.83 -1.94
CA ILE A 168 5.05 17.18 -1.82
C ILE A 168 6.26 18.13 -1.72
N PRO A 169 6.50 19.03 -2.69
CA PRO A 169 7.56 20.02 -2.58
C PRO A 169 7.23 21.04 -1.50
N SER A 170 8.13 22.00 -1.26
CA SER A 170 7.84 23.11 -0.37
C SER A 170 6.52 23.79 -0.73
N ALA A 171 5.71 24.09 0.29
CA ALA A 171 4.42 24.76 0.15
C ALA A 171 4.52 26.19 -0.40
N LEU A 172 5.74 26.73 -0.56
CA LEU A 172 6.00 27.98 -1.28
C LEU A 172 5.83 27.84 -2.80
N ILE A 173 5.63 26.62 -3.28
CA ILE A 173 5.30 26.30 -4.66
C ILE A 173 3.95 25.59 -4.65
N ASP A 174 2.92 26.28 -5.14
CA ASP A 174 1.58 25.71 -5.31
C ASP A 174 1.64 24.58 -6.35
N ASN A 175 1.74 23.34 -5.88
CA ASN A 175 1.91 22.15 -6.73
C ASN A 175 0.92 21.05 -6.35
N SER A 176 0.56 20.23 -7.33
CA SER A 176 -0.26 19.04 -7.14
C SER A 176 0.33 17.93 -7.99
N SER A 177 0.24 16.69 -7.52
CA SER A 177 0.75 15.55 -8.28
C SER A 177 -0.10 15.31 -9.54
N PRO A 178 0.47 14.68 -10.58
CA PRO A 178 -0.36 14.09 -11.63
C PRO A 178 -1.29 13.02 -11.03
N PHE A 179 -2.36 12.68 -11.75
CA PHE A 179 -3.27 11.58 -11.42
C PHE A 179 -3.69 10.83 -12.68
N PHE A 180 -4.10 9.57 -12.53
CA PHE A 180 -4.63 8.77 -13.62
C PHE A 180 -6.14 9.00 -13.74
N ASN A 181 -6.61 9.32 -14.94
CA ASN A 181 -8.03 9.59 -15.22
C ASN A 181 -8.79 8.38 -15.79
N VAL A 182 -8.10 7.25 -15.99
CA VAL A 182 -8.67 5.99 -16.49
C VAL A 182 -8.06 4.85 -15.68
N ASP A 183 -8.89 3.86 -15.36
CA ASP A 183 -8.42 2.65 -14.69
C ASP A 183 -7.44 1.89 -15.60
N PRO A 184 -6.25 1.51 -15.11
CA PRO A 184 -5.29 0.80 -15.90
C PRO A 184 -5.79 -0.61 -16.19
N VAL A 185 -5.42 -1.15 -17.35
CA VAL A 185 -5.57 -2.58 -17.58
C VAL A 185 -4.53 -3.29 -16.73
N PRO A 186 -4.92 -4.19 -15.80
CA PRO A 186 -4.00 -4.81 -14.85
C PRO A 186 -3.07 -5.85 -15.48
N PHE A 187 -3.19 -6.08 -16.80
CA PHE A 187 -2.43 -7.06 -17.55
C PHE A 187 -1.61 -6.38 -18.65
N LEU A 188 -0.35 -6.80 -18.75
CA LEU A 188 0.51 -6.46 -19.86
C LEU A 188 0.52 -7.63 -20.84
N CYS A 189 -0.10 -7.44 -21.99
CA CYS A 189 -0.23 -8.48 -23.01
C CYS A 189 1.00 -8.46 -23.94
N ALA A 190 1.42 -9.63 -24.41
CA ALA A 190 2.54 -9.71 -25.34
C ALA A 190 2.20 -9.01 -26.67
N GLY A 191 3.00 -8.01 -27.06
CA GLY A 191 2.76 -7.23 -28.28
C GLY A 191 1.83 -6.04 -28.11
N ASP A 192 1.41 -5.73 -26.88
CA ASP A 192 0.68 -4.51 -26.54
C ASP A 192 1.66 -3.32 -26.43
N THR A 193 1.32 -2.18 -27.06
CA THR A 193 2.16 -0.98 -27.14
C THR A 193 1.40 0.27 -26.75
#